data_AF-A0A950BFY1-F1
#
_entry.id   AF-A0A950BFY1-F1
#
_cell.length_a   1.000
_cell.length_b   1.000
_cell.length_c   1.000
_cell.angle_alpha   90.00
_cell.angle_beta   90.00
_cell.angle_gamma   90.00
#
_symmetry.space_group_name_H-M   'P 1'
#
loop_
_entity.id
_entity.type
_entity.pdbx_description
1 polymer ?
#
loop_
_entity_poly.entity_id
_entity_poly.type
_entity_poly.pdbx_seq_one_letter_code
_entity_poly.pdbx_strand_id
1 'polypeptide(L)'
;AALVHDIGKLLLLEREEPENVTCMNAPIGEYSRGAGLDNCVLQWNHDEFAYSRLNGNVPDHIAWLIRYHSIDVDRCEPLMDERDREYATRYLRPFQKYDQGSKSAFRLPTKTLTDYRELIETLFPKPILY
;
A
#
# COMPACT_ATOMS: atom_id res chain seq x y z
N ALA A 1 2.76 -4.97 6.83
CA ALA A 1 2.18 -4.88 5.47
C ALA A 1 0.93 -5.75 5.31
N ALA A 2 1.04 -7.09 5.33
CA ALA A 2 -0.08 -7.98 4.99
C ALA A 2 -1.42 -7.68 5.68
N LEU A 3 -1.43 -7.42 6.99
CA LEU A 3 -2.67 -7.13 7.73
C LEU A 3 -3.24 -5.71 7.52
N VAL A 4 -2.41 -4.76 7.05
CA VAL A 4 -2.73 -3.32 7.12
C VAL A 4 -2.66 -2.59 5.78
N HIS A 5 -2.14 -3.22 4.72
CA HIS A 5 -1.97 -2.59 3.40
C HIS A 5 -3.28 -2.02 2.85
N ASP A 6 -4.38 -2.75 3.04
CA ASP A 6 -5.70 -2.42 2.54
C ASP A 6 -6.53 -1.53 3.49
N ILE A 7 -5.97 -1.07 4.62
CA ILE A 7 -6.75 -0.31 5.62
C ILE A 7 -7.32 0.99 5.06
N GLY A 8 -6.74 1.55 3.99
CA GLY A 8 -7.28 2.73 3.33
C GLY A 8 -8.62 2.51 2.64
N LYS A 9 -9.04 1.25 2.43
CA LYS A 9 -10.38 0.92 1.94
C LYS A 9 -11.50 1.29 2.92
N LEU A 10 -11.15 1.73 4.14
CA LEU A 10 -12.09 2.41 5.05
C LEU A 10 -12.79 3.61 4.38
N LEU A 11 -12.19 4.23 3.36
CA LEU A 11 -12.82 5.27 2.54
C LEU A 11 -14.17 4.83 1.94
N LEU A 12 -14.36 3.54 1.66
CA LEU A 12 -15.64 3.00 1.17
C LEU A 12 -16.77 3.13 2.20
N LEU A 13 -16.44 3.26 3.49
CA LEU A 13 -17.41 3.51 4.56
C LEU A 13 -17.78 4.99 4.66
N GLU A 14 -16.93 5.89 4.14
CA GLU A 14 -17.05 7.34 4.22
C GLU A 14 -17.61 7.97 2.94
N ARG A 15 -18.30 7.17 2.11
CA ARG A 15 -18.95 7.59 0.85
C ARG A 15 -17.98 8.07 -0.24
N GLU A 16 -16.71 7.67 -0.18
CA GLU A 16 -15.83 7.81 -1.34
C GLU A 16 -16.30 6.87 -2.45
N GLU A 17 -16.19 7.33 -3.70
CA GLU A 17 -16.59 6.52 -4.85
C GLU A 17 -15.63 5.33 -5.02
N PRO A 18 -16.12 4.10 -5.24
CA PRO A 18 -15.27 2.91 -5.30
C PRO A 18 -14.10 3.02 -6.31
N GLU A 19 -14.32 3.68 -7.45
CA GLU A 19 -13.29 3.96 -8.45
C GLU A 19 -12.12 4.80 -7.91
N ASN A 20 -12.37 5.68 -6.94
CA ASN A 20 -11.35 6.48 -6.29
C ASN A 20 -10.65 5.73 -5.16
N VAL A 21 -11.14 4.55 -4.76
CA VAL A 21 -10.54 3.75 -3.69
C VAL A 21 -9.75 2.58 -4.27
N THR A 22 -10.29 1.87 -5.26
CA THR A 22 -9.73 0.61 -5.75
C THR A 22 -8.95 0.73 -7.06
N CYS A 23 -8.72 1.95 -7.56
CA CYS A 23 -7.89 2.18 -8.73
C CYS A 23 -6.40 1.96 -8.44
N MET A 24 -5.61 1.90 -9.51
CA MET A 24 -4.15 1.74 -9.45
C MET A 24 -3.44 3.10 -9.29
N ASN A 25 -2.25 3.09 -8.69
CA ASN A 25 -1.38 4.27 -8.64
C ASN A 25 -0.76 4.51 -10.02
N ALA A 26 -1.44 5.32 -10.83
CA ALA A 26 -1.00 5.73 -12.15
C ALA A 26 -0.54 7.19 -12.13
N PRO A 27 0.54 7.57 -12.84
CA PRO A 27 1.03 8.94 -12.83
C PRO A 27 0.05 9.88 -13.53
N ILE A 28 -0.21 11.03 -12.90
CA ILE A 28 -0.98 12.14 -13.44
C ILE A 28 0.03 13.24 -13.80
N GLY A 29 0.48 13.25 -15.04
CA GLY A 29 1.45 14.21 -15.57
C GLY A 29 2.68 13.57 -16.21
N GLU A 30 3.58 14.43 -16.67
CA GLU A 30 4.86 14.04 -17.26
C GLU A 30 5.99 14.30 -16.27
N TYR A 31 6.84 13.30 -16.05
CA TYR A 31 7.94 13.34 -15.09
C TYR A 31 9.22 12.88 -15.75
N SER A 32 10.35 13.39 -15.26
CA SER A 32 11.66 12.93 -15.75
C SER A 32 11.92 11.47 -15.36
N ARG A 33 12.70 10.76 -16.18
CA ARG A 33 13.08 9.38 -15.88
C ARG A 33 13.92 9.36 -14.59
N GLY A 34 13.56 8.49 -13.65
CA GLY A 34 14.22 8.38 -12.36
C GLY A 34 13.97 9.56 -11.42
N ALA A 35 12.88 10.31 -11.63
CA ALA A 35 12.50 11.41 -10.74
C ALA A 35 12.26 10.96 -9.29
N GLY A 36 11.99 9.67 -9.06
CA GLY A 36 11.53 9.14 -7.79
C GLY A 36 10.01 9.24 -7.66
N LEU A 37 9.37 8.18 -7.17
CA LEU A 37 7.91 8.14 -7.04
C LEU A 37 7.39 9.21 -6.07
N ASP A 38 8.16 9.56 -5.05
CA ASP A 38 7.83 10.61 -4.08
C ASP A 38 7.75 12.02 -4.72
N ASN A 39 8.34 12.20 -5.92
CA ASN A 39 8.29 13.45 -6.68
C ASN A 39 7.22 13.44 -7.81
N CYS A 40 6.41 12.38 -7.88
CA CYS A 40 5.37 12.23 -8.89
C CYS A 40 3.99 12.37 -8.25
N VAL A 41 3.06 13.05 -8.92
CA VAL A 41 1.64 12.97 -8.57
C VAL A 41 1.07 11.70 -9.18
N LEU A 42 0.64 10.77 -8.34
CA LEU A 42 -0.07 9.56 -8.74
C LEU A 42 -1.56 9.70 -8.43
N GLN A 43 -2.38 8.89 -9.12
CA GLN A 43 -3.80 8.75 -8.86
C GLN A 43 -4.07 8.47 -7.37
N TRP A 44 -4.98 9.25 -6.78
CA TRP A 44 -5.45 9.05 -5.41
C TRP A 44 -6.16 7.71 -5.28
N ASN A 45 -5.83 6.94 -4.23
CA ASN A 45 -6.53 5.72 -3.86
C ASN A 45 -6.32 5.34 -2.37
N HIS A 46 -6.74 4.12 -2.01
CA HIS A 46 -6.56 3.58 -0.67
C HIS A 46 -5.09 3.51 -0.20
N ASP A 47 -4.12 3.33 -1.10
CA ASP A 47 -2.70 3.26 -0.76
C ASP A 47 -2.23 4.59 -0.15
N GLU A 48 -2.53 5.72 -0.81
CA GLU A 48 -2.11 7.06 -0.36
C GLU A 48 -2.76 7.42 0.98
N PHE A 49 -4.05 7.10 1.14
CA PHE A 49 -4.71 7.30 2.43
C PHE A 49 -4.08 6.44 3.53
N ALA A 50 -3.84 5.14 3.30
CA ALA A 50 -3.21 4.27 4.28
C ALA A 50 -1.80 4.75 4.63
N TYR A 51 -1.01 5.15 3.63
CA TYR A 51 0.30 5.76 3.83
C TYR A 51 0.23 7.00 4.72
N SER A 52 -0.71 7.92 4.46
CA SER A 52 -0.86 9.16 5.24
C SER A 52 -1.08 8.92 6.74
N ARG A 53 -1.68 7.78 7.13
CA ARG A 53 -1.93 7.40 8.53
C ARG A 53 -0.81 6.56 9.13
N LEU A 54 -0.22 5.66 8.34
CA LEU A 54 0.75 4.69 8.83
C LEU A 54 2.19 5.18 8.75
N ASN A 55 2.48 6.19 7.92
CA ASN A 55 3.81 6.78 7.84
C ASN A 55 4.25 7.32 9.21
N GLY A 56 5.50 7.04 9.59
CA GLY A 56 6.04 7.33 10.92
C GLY A 56 5.63 6.35 12.03
N ASN A 57 4.60 5.52 11.81
CA ASN A 57 4.19 4.45 12.74
C ASN A 57 4.74 3.07 12.33
N VAL A 58 5.25 2.93 11.11
CA VAL A 58 5.87 1.70 10.59
C VAL A 58 7.25 2.00 10.00
N PRO A 59 8.14 1.01 9.84
CA PRO A 59 9.40 1.20 9.14
C PRO A 59 9.19 1.72 7.71
N ASP A 60 10.14 2.53 7.22
CA ASP A 60 10.06 3.23 5.93
C ASP A 60 9.68 2.31 4.76
N HIS A 61 10.35 1.18 4.61
CA HIS A 61 10.04 0.20 3.56
C HIS A 61 8.61 -0.38 3.63
N ILE A 62 8.02 -0.46 4.83
CA ILE A 62 6.62 -0.88 4.99
C ILE A 62 5.69 0.26 4.60
N ALA A 63 5.99 1.51 4.97
CA ALA A 63 5.21 2.68 4.56
C ALA A 63 5.23 2.83 3.03
N TRP A 64 6.40 2.73 2.41
CA TRP A 64 6.57 2.75 0.95
C TRP A 64 5.79 1.61 0.28
N LEU A 65 5.89 0.38 0.82
CA LEU A 65 5.14 -0.75 0.26
C LEU A 65 3.64 -0.51 0.34
N ILE A 66 3.13 0.03 1.45
CA ILE A 66 1.71 0.36 1.59
C ILE A 66 1.30 1.44 0.60
N ARG A 67 2.12 2.48 0.40
CA ARG A 67 1.85 3.58 -0.53
C ARG A 67 1.81 3.15 -2.01
N TYR A 68 2.53 2.09 -2.36
CA TYR A 68 2.75 1.71 -3.75
C TYR A 68 2.40 0.25 -4.09
N HIS A 69 1.60 -0.44 -3.26
CA HIS A 69 1.28 -1.84 -3.53
C HIS A 69 0.30 -2.02 -4.70
N SER A 70 -0.53 -1.02 -4.96
CA SER A 70 -1.46 -0.94 -6.10
C SER A 70 -0.87 -0.18 -7.29
N ILE A 71 0.46 -0.11 -7.43
CA ILE A 71 1.12 0.69 -8.47
C ILE A 71 0.99 0.09 -9.87
N ASP A 72 0.74 0.95 -10.86
CA ASP A 72 0.89 0.60 -12.28
C ASP A 72 2.38 0.51 -12.60
N VAL A 73 2.95 -0.70 -12.48
CA VAL A 73 4.39 -0.95 -12.62
C VAL A 73 4.90 -0.49 -13.99
N ASP A 74 4.16 -0.74 -15.06
CA ASP A 74 4.62 -0.44 -16.42
C ASP A 74 4.74 1.07 -16.65
N ARG A 75 3.78 1.85 -16.12
CA ARG A 75 3.80 3.32 -16.23
C ARG A 75 4.77 3.97 -15.24
N CYS A 76 5.03 3.34 -14.10
CA CYS A 76 5.84 3.92 -13.03
C CYS A 76 7.31 3.47 -13.03
N GLU A 77 7.66 2.31 -13.62
CA GLU A 77 9.04 1.81 -13.64
C GLU A 77 10.06 2.83 -14.22
N PRO A 78 9.75 3.62 -15.27
CA PRO A 78 10.66 4.66 -15.74
C PRO A 78 10.88 5.79 -14.73
N LEU A 79 9.92 6.04 -13.83
CA LEU A 79 9.94 7.14 -12.86
C LEU A 79 10.70 6.77 -11.58
N MET A 80 10.76 5.48 -11.24
CA MET A 80 11.44 4.97 -10.05
C MET A 80 12.91 5.39 -9.98
N ASP A 81 13.32 5.94 -8.83
CA ASP A 81 14.73 6.18 -8.49
C ASP A 81 15.44 4.90 -8.01
N GLU A 82 16.66 5.01 -7.48
CA GLU A 82 17.41 3.85 -6.98
C GLU A 82 16.72 3.18 -5.78
N ARG A 83 16.19 3.96 -4.83
CA ARG A 83 15.50 3.46 -3.64
C ARG A 83 14.20 2.74 -4.02
N ASP A 84 13.42 3.33 -4.92
CA ASP A 84 12.18 2.74 -5.41
C ASP A 84 12.43 1.38 -6.08
N ARG A 85 13.50 1.26 -6.90
CA ARG A 85 13.86 0.00 -7.56
C ARG A 85 14.32 -1.06 -6.57
N GLU A 86 15.10 -0.67 -5.56
CA GLU A 86 15.48 -1.58 -4.48
C GLU A 86 14.23 -2.07 -3.74
N TYR A 87 13.34 -1.17 -3.36
CA TYR A 87 12.15 -1.50 -2.57
C TYR A 87 11.14 -2.32 -3.37
N ALA A 88 10.97 -2.01 -4.66
CA ALA A 88 10.16 -2.80 -5.57
C ALA A 88 10.66 -4.25 -5.64
N THR A 89 11.98 -4.43 -5.73
CA THR A 89 12.59 -5.77 -5.83
C THR A 89 12.48 -6.53 -4.52
N ARG A 90 12.80 -5.88 -3.40
CA ARG A 90 12.92 -6.53 -2.09
C ARG A 90 11.57 -6.73 -1.38
N TYR A 91 10.60 -5.86 -1.62
CA TYR A 91 9.34 -5.81 -0.87
C TYR A 91 8.12 -5.94 -1.76
N LEU A 92 7.97 -5.15 -2.82
CA LEU A 92 6.77 -5.16 -3.67
C LEU A 92 6.56 -6.50 -4.38
N ARG A 93 7.57 -6.98 -5.13
CA ARG A 93 7.46 -8.23 -5.90
C ARG A 93 7.17 -9.44 -5.03
N PRO A 94 7.82 -9.64 -3.86
CA PRO A 94 7.44 -10.71 -2.94
C PRO A 94 6.03 -10.52 -2.38
N PHE A 95 5.67 -9.29 -1.97
CA PHE A 95 4.37 -8.99 -1.38
C PHE A 95 3.20 -9.26 -2.33
N GLN A 96 3.31 -8.83 -3.61
CA GLN A 96 2.27 -9.01 -4.62
C GLN A 96 1.87 -10.47 -4.82
N LYS A 97 2.81 -11.42 -4.68
CA LYS A 97 2.49 -12.86 -4.73
C LYS A 97 1.49 -13.27 -3.66
N TYR A 98 1.59 -12.70 -2.47
CA TYR A 98 0.69 -12.98 -1.36
C TYR A 98 -0.61 -12.20 -1.46
N ASP A 99 -0.55 -10.89 -1.73
CA ASP A 99 -1.75 -10.06 -1.89
C ASP A 99 -2.65 -10.63 -3.01
N GLN A 100 -2.12 -10.85 -4.21
CA GLN A 100 -2.92 -11.36 -5.32
C GLN A 100 -3.19 -12.87 -5.21
N GLY A 101 -2.19 -13.66 -4.81
CA GLY A 101 -2.26 -15.12 -4.83
C GLY A 101 -3.05 -15.74 -3.67
N SER A 102 -3.32 -15.00 -2.60
CA SER A 102 -4.08 -15.50 -1.44
C SER A 102 -5.60 -15.30 -1.55
N LYS A 103 -6.06 -14.49 -2.51
CA LYS A 103 -7.48 -14.20 -2.74
C LYS A 103 -8.22 -15.48 -3.16
N SER A 104 -9.27 -15.83 -2.43
CA SER A 104 -10.06 -17.04 -2.72
C SER A 104 -11.51 -16.90 -2.24
N ALA A 105 -12.46 -17.31 -3.08
CA ALA A 105 -13.87 -17.41 -2.70
C ALA A 105 -14.18 -18.70 -1.90
N PHE A 106 -13.29 -19.69 -1.93
CA PHE A 106 -13.55 -21.03 -1.38
C PHE A 106 -12.61 -21.43 -0.25
N ARG A 107 -11.44 -20.77 -0.13
CA ARG A 107 -10.49 -21.01 0.95
C ARG A 107 -10.74 -20.01 2.08
N LEU A 108 -11.28 -20.50 3.19
CA LEU A 108 -11.38 -19.72 4.42
C LEU A 108 -10.02 -19.63 5.11
N PRO A 109 -9.67 -18.49 5.71
CA PRO A 109 -8.45 -18.38 6.52
C PRO A 109 -8.56 -19.27 7.75
N THR A 110 -7.47 -19.96 8.10
CA THR A 110 -7.37 -20.81 9.29
C THR A 110 -7.12 -20.00 10.57
N LYS A 111 -6.80 -18.71 10.41
CA LYS A 111 -6.56 -17.74 11.48
C LYS A 111 -7.57 -16.60 11.37
N THR A 112 -7.96 -16.07 12.51
CA THR A 112 -8.87 -14.93 12.66
C THR A 112 -8.08 -13.67 12.99
N LEU A 113 -8.71 -12.49 12.89
CA LEU A 113 -8.07 -11.23 13.29
C LEU A 113 -7.70 -11.23 14.79
N THR A 114 -8.43 -11.96 15.64
CA THR A 114 -8.12 -12.10 17.07
C THR A 114 -6.75 -12.75 17.28
N ASP A 115 -6.35 -13.71 16.44
CA ASP A 115 -5.05 -14.38 16.55
C ASP A 115 -3.86 -13.42 16.29
N TYR A 116 -4.11 -12.27 15.66
CA TYR A 116 -3.10 -11.25 15.38
C TYR A 116 -3.20 -10.03 16.29
N ARG A 117 -4.12 -10.02 17.26
CA ARG A 117 -4.35 -8.87 18.15
C ARG A 117 -3.08 -8.42 18.87
N GLU A 118 -2.37 -9.34 19.52
CA GLU A 118 -1.15 -9.04 20.26
C GLU A 118 -0.08 -8.41 19.36
N LEU A 119 0.07 -8.93 18.13
CA LEU A 119 0.98 -8.37 17.15
C LEU A 119 0.59 -6.93 16.78
N ILE A 120 -0.69 -6.68 16.52
CA ILE A 120 -1.19 -5.34 16.18
C ILE A 120 -1.01 -4.37 17.34
N GLU A 121 -1.36 -4.76 18.57
CA GLU A 121 -1.24 -3.92 19.75
C GLU A 121 0.24 -3.64 20.11
N THR A 122 1.13 -4.59 19.82
CA THR A 122 2.59 -4.40 19.98
C THR A 122 3.15 -3.41 18.96
N LEU A 123 2.73 -3.53 17.69
CA LEU A 123 3.21 -2.66 16.60
C LEU A 123 2.57 -1.27 16.62
N PHE A 124 1.32 -1.17 17.06
CA PHE A 124 0.53 0.06 17.12
C PHE A 124 -0.03 0.26 18.54
N PRO A 125 0.84 0.58 19.52
CA PRO A 125 0.46 0.67 20.93
C PRO A 125 -0.40 1.89 21.26
N LYS A 126 -0.52 2.83 20.31
CA LYS A 126 -1.36 4.02 20.43
C LYS A 126 -2.35 4.04 19.28
N PRO A 127 -3.56 4.58 19.48
CA PRO A 127 -4.46 4.87 18.38
C PRO A 127 -3.77 5.72 17.32
N ILE A 128 -3.99 5.35 16.06
CA ILE A 128 -3.53 6.14 14.91
C ILE A 128 -4.56 7.24 14.71
N LEU A 129 -4.26 8.41 15.28
CA LEU A 129 -5.10 9.59 15.21
C LEU A 129 -4.70 10.42 14.00
N TYR A 130 -5.70 11.03 13.36
CA TYR A 130 -5.63 11.97 12.24
C TYR A 130 -4.22 12.13 11.62
#